data_AF-A0A1W2GZR8-F1
#
_entry.id   AF-A0A1W2GZR8-F1
#
_cell.length_a   1.000
_cell.length_b   1.000
_cell.length_c   1.000
_cell.angle_alpha   90.00
_cell.angle_beta   90.00
_cell.angle_gamma   90.00
#
_symmetry.space_group_name_H-M   'P 1'
#
loop_
_entity.id
_entity.type
_entity.pdbx_description
1 polymer ?
#
loop_
_entity_poly.entity_id
_entity_poly.type
_entity_poly.pdbx_seq_one_letter_code
_entity_poly.pdbx_strand_id
1 'polypeptide(L)'
;MAIFRQFTANNIPMKPYAFWKELAMEAYLLENEDILKLDEQNFSEVEVLDAEIALKSGRKTGDGRIDILAKYGGEYLGIVEIKLNEINELSLKQLENYLDVRSQIFQFHNYWIEETEPKWVGLLVGSSISAGLQEKLSNGYQYLGIPIAGMTIKRFRSEKNEIFVISDTFFKFSYSSKDYSKFIFQGGEYNKGRLVHAVIKSHVERNPDLTYSELKRDYPDSIQGSFGVFDLTANAENIFSRWGHKRHYIKEEEVIKLQDQTISTCTQWNPENIKDFINQAKKFGWMIEIK
;
A
#
# COMPACT_ATOMS: atom_id res chain seq x y z
N MET A 1 -15.23 -3.14 -19.84
CA MET A 1 -16.26 -2.76 -18.84
C MET A 1 -16.34 -1.24 -18.81
N ALA A 2 -17.51 -0.63 -19.01
CA ALA A 2 -17.64 0.83 -18.98
C ALA A 2 -17.76 1.28 -17.52
N ILE A 3 -16.69 1.90 -16.98
CA ILE A 3 -16.75 2.56 -15.68
C ILE A 3 -17.37 3.93 -15.92
N PHE A 4 -18.67 4.07 -15.67
CA PHE A 4 -19.30 5.38 -15.59
C PHE A 4 -18.99 5.98 -14.22
N ARG A 5 -18.07 6.93 -14.16
CA ARG A 5 -17.68 7.62 -12.93
C ARG A 5 -18.11 9.08 -13.01
N GLN A 6 -18.98 9.48 -12.10
CA GLN A 6 -19.43 10.87 -11.96
C GLN A 6 -18.97 11.40 -10.60
N PHE A 7 -18.20 12.48 -10.64
CA PHE A 7 -17.80 13.23 -9.46
C PHE A 7 -18.34 14.66 -9.57
N THR A 8 -19.06 15.11 -8.55
CA THR A 8 -19.64 16.46 -8.50
C THR A 8 -19.28 17.10 -7.17
N ALA A 9 -18.62 18.26 -7.22
CA ALA A 9 -18.39 19.11 -6.06
C ALA A 9 -19.27 20.37 -6.19
N ASN A 10 -20.47 20.33 -5.60
CA ASN A 10 -21.42 21.43 -5.70
C ASN A 10 -20.85 22.70 -5.05
N ASN A 11 -20.94 23.83 -5.76
CA ASN A 11 -20.47 25.14 -5.33
C ASN A 11 -18.95 25.26 -5.09
N ILE A 12 -18.13 24.34 -5.60
CA ILE A 12 -16.66 24.47 -5.59
C ILE A 12 -16.19 24.58 -7.06
N PRO A 13 -15.93 25.78 -7.58
CA PRO A 13 -15.36 25.94 -8.91
C PRO A 13 -13.95 25.34 -8.91
N MET A 14 -13.71 24.39 -9.81
CA MET A 14 -12.45 23.69 -9.96
C MET A 14 -11.91 23.88 -11.37
N LYS A 15 -10.61 24.18 -11.49
CA LYS A 15 -9.91 24.27 -12.78
C LYS A 15 -8.90 23.13 -12.90
N PRO A 16 -8.73 22.54 -14.10
CA PRO A 16 -7.66 21.57 -14.33
C PRO A 16 -6.30 22.16 -13.89
N TYR A 17 -5.56 21.37 -13.12
CA TYR A 17 -4.25 21.73 -12.60
C TYR A 17 -3.27 20.59 -12.87
N ALA A 18 -2.96 20.39 -14.15
CA ALA A 18 -2.10 19.30 -14.61
C ALA A 18 -0.68 19.41 -14.03
N PHE A 19 -0.03 18.25 -13.90
CA PHE A 19 1.40 18.22 -13.65
C PHE A 19 2.15 18.82 -14.85
N TRP A 20 3.27 19.48 -14.56
CA TRP A 20 4.09 20.17 -15.56
C TRP A 20 5.29 19.32 -16.01
N LYS A 21 5.70 18.33 -15.20
CA LYS A 21 6.78 17.37 -15.46
C LYS A 21 6.53 16.07 -14.71
N GLU A 22 7.13 14.96 -15.17
CA GLU A 22 7.07 13.64 -14.49
C GLU A 22 7.60 13.73 -13.07
N LEU A 23 8.74 14.40 -12.87
CA LEU A 23 9.31 14.63 -11.54
C LEU A 23 8.33 15.32 -10.55
N ALA A 24 7.46 16.22 -11.06
CA ALA A 24 6.46 16.86 -10.22
C ALA A 24 5.27 15.94 -9.89
N MET A 25 4.99 14.96 -10.75
CA MET A 25 4.02 13.89 -10.49
C MET A 25 4.58 12.90 -9.48
N GLU A 26 5.83 12.49 -9.64
CA GLU A 26 6.55 11.63 -8.71
C GLU A 26 6.61 12.23 -7.30
N ALA A 27 7.11 13.46 -7.15
CA ALA A 27 7.17 14.14 -5.85
C ALA A 27 5.81 14.22 -5.16
N TYR A 28 4.74 14.48 -5.93
CA TYR A 28 3.39 14.51 -5.39
C TYR A 28 2.92 13.13 -4.92
N LEU A 29 3.25 12.06 -5.64
CA LEU A 29 2.89 10.69 -5.25
C LEU A 29 3.69 10.21 -4.04
N LEU A 30 4.94 10.64 -3.89
CA LEU A 30 5.75 10.40 -2.69
C LEU A 30 5.08 11.03 -1.46
N GLU A 31 4.55 12.25 -1.58
CA GLU A 31 3.84 12.93 -0.50
C GLU A 31 2.41 12.41 -0.27
N ASN A 32 1.82 11.73 -1.26
CA ASN A 32 0.43 11.29 -1.26
C ASN A 32 0.32 9.82 -1.68
N GLU A 33 1.09 8.95 -1.02
CA GLU A 33 1.22 7.53 -1.37
C GLU A 33 -0.12 6.79 -1.46
N ASP A 34 -1.11 7.19 -0.65
CA ASP A 34 -2.47 6.63 -0.63
C ASP A 34 -3.17 6.65 -2.01
N ILE A 35 -2.73 7.51 -2.93
CA ILE A 35 -3.23 7.53 -4.32
C ILE A 35 -2.87 6.25 -5.07
N LEU A 36 -1.75 5.60 -4.74
CA LEU A 36 -1.20 4.42 -5.40
C LEU A 36 -1.89 3.10 -5.00
N LYS A 37 -2.97 3.16 -4.21
CA LYS A 37 -3.81 2.00 -3.90
C LYS A 37 -4.41 1.41 -5.17
N LEU A 38 -4.32 0.10 -5.34
CA LEU A 38 -4.79 -0.57 -6.55
C LEU A 38 -6.18 -1.19 -6.38
N ASP A 39 -6.53 -1.55 -5.15
CA ASP A 39 -7.85 -2.03 -4.79
C ASP A 39 -8.13 -1.90 -3.29
N GLU A 40 -9.27 -2.43 -2.86
CA GLU A 40 -9.70 -2.46 -1.46
C GLU A 40 -9.25 -3.75 -0.74
N GLN A 41 -8.30 -4.50 -1.30
CA GLN A 41 -7.85 -5.80 -0.76
C GLN A 41 -6.35 -5.77 -0.48
N ASN A 42 -5.56 -6.67 -1.09
CA ASN A 42 -4.13 -6.83 -0.84
C ASN A 42 -3.32 -5.60 -1.28
N PHE A 43 -3.88 -4.72 -2.12
CA PHE A 43 -3.20 -3.52 -2.61
C PHE A 43 -3.81 -2.23 -2.05
N SER A 44 -4.45 -2.32 -0.87
CA SER A 44 -5.07 -1.18 -0.17
C SER A 44 -4.16 -0.47 0.82
N GLU A 45 -3.06 -1.10 1.24
CA GLU A 45 -2.06 -0.51 2.12
C GLU A 45 -0.78 -0.30 1.32
N VAL A 46 -0.50 0.94 0.99
CA VAL A 46 0.64 1.30 0.17
C VAL A 46 1.61 2.14 0.98
N GLU A 47 2.89 1.83 0.82
CA GLU A 47 4.01 2.56 1.38
C GLU A 47 5.01 2.80 0.25
N VAL A 48 5.40 4.05 0.00
CA VAL A 48 6.49 4.31 -0.95
C VAL A 48 7.83 4.13 -0.23
N LEU A 49 8.64 3.19 -0.73
CA LEU A 49 9.92 2.84 -0.12
C LEU A 49 11.07 3.71 -0.62
N ASP A 50 11.10 3.99 -1.92
CA ASP A 50 12.17 4.76 -2.56
C ASP A 50 11.72 5.26 -3.93
N ALA A 51 12.47 6.21 -4.47
CA ALA A 51 12.28 6.74 -5.82
C ALA A 51 13.59 6.76 -6.58
N GLU A 52 13.51 6.82 -7.90
CA GLU A 52 14.66 7.05 -8.78
C GLU A 52 15.77 5.98 -8.65
N ILE A 53 15.37 4.71 -8.53
CA ILE A 53 16.27 3.57 -8.30
C ILE A 53 16.97 3.18 -9.60
N ALA A 54 18.30 3.28 -9.62
CA ALA A 54 19.13 2.88 -10.76
C ALA A 54 19.27 1.34 -10.89
N LEU A 55 19.00 0.81 -12.07
CA LEU A 55 19.19 -0.59 -12.46
C LEU A 55 20.48 -0.68 -13.30
N LYS A 56 21.61 -0.90 -12.62
CA LYS A 56 22.96 -0.73 -13.18
C LYS A 56 23.40 -1.81 -14.18
N SER A 57 22.71 -2.94 -14.31
CA SER A 57 23.24 -4.09 -15.07
C SER A 57 22.30 -4.57 -16.19
N GLY A 58 22.79 -4.60 -17.43
CA GLY A 58 22.21 -5.42 -18.52
C GLY A 58 21.48 -4.71 -19.66
N ARG A 59 21.33 -3.37 -19.65
CA ARG A 59 20.76 -2.68 -20.82
C ARG A 59 21.82 -2.33 -21.86
N LYS A 60 21.49 -2.58 -23.13
CA LYS A 60 22.30 -2.16 -24.29
C LYS A 60 22.24 -0.65 -24.56
N THR A 61 21.30 0.09 -23.94
CA THR A 61 21.19 1.56 -24.05
C THR A 61 20.46 2.14 -22.83
N GLY A 62 21.02 3.21 -22.25
CA GLY A 62 20.38 4.09 -21.26
C GLY A 62 20.44 3.62 -19.80
N ASP A 63 20.68 4.59 -18.90
CA ASP A 63 20.61 4.45 -17.45
C ASP A 63 19.16 4.09 -17.07
N GLY A 64 18.94 2.82 -16.78
CA GLY A 64 17.61 2.31 -16.51
C GLY A 64 17.20 2.64 -15.09
N ARG A 65 16.23 3.53 -14.91
CA ARG A 65 15.81 3.98 -13.59
C ARG A 65 14.34 3.73 -13.39
N ILE A 66 14.00 3.15 -12.24
CA ILE A 66 12.61 3.00 -11.77
C ILE A 66 12.22 4.31 -11.11
N ASP A 67 11.03 4.83 -11.43
CA ASP A 67 10.55 6.09 -10.86
C ASP A 67 10.18 5.91 -9.38
N ILE A 68 9.35 4.92 -9.04
CA ILE A 68 8.96 4.63 -7.64
C ILE A 68 8.99 3.12 -7.35
N LEU A 69 9.52 2.75 -6.18
CA LEU A 69 9.33 1.45 -5.55
C LEU A 69 8.33 1.57 -4.41
N ALA A 70 7.22 0.84 -4.51
CA ALA A 70 6.18 0.79 -3.50
C ALA A 70 6.16 -0.59 -2.81
N LYS A 71 5.60 -0.64 -1.61
CA LYS A 71 5.26 -1.85 -0.88
C LYS A 71 3.76 -1.90 -0.67
N TYR A 72 3.16 -3.07 -0.88
CA TYR A 72 1.75 -3.32 -0.61
C TYR A 72 1.59 -4.40 0.47
N GLY A 73 1.31 -3.94 1.69
CA GLY A 73 1.28 -4.79 2.89
C GLY A 73 2.56 -5.62 3.07
N GLY A 74 2.44 -6.79 3.70
CA GLY A 74 3.56 -7.72 3.90
C GLY A 74 3.79 -8.72 2.77
N GLU A 75 3.22 -8.51 1.57
CA GLU A 75 3.25 -9.53 0.51
C GLU A 75 3.83 -9.09 -0.83
N TYR A 76 3.67 -7.81 -1.22
CA TYR A 76 4.04 -7.36 -2.56
C TYR A 76 5.00 -6.17 -2.55
N LEU A 77 5.97 -6.18 -3.46
CA LEU A 77 6.67 -5.00 -3.94
C LEU A 77 6.11 -4.56 -5.29
N GLY A 78 5.99 -3.25 -5.46
CA GLY A 78 5.47 -2.59 -6.66
C GLY A 78 6.55 -1.80 -7.37
N ILE A 79 6.76 -2.07 -8.66
CA ILE A 79 7.52 -1.16 -9.54
C ILE A 79 6.52 -0.23 -10.22
N VAL A 80 6.68 1.07 -9.99
CA VAL A 80 5.81 2.10 -10.55
C VAL A 80 6.59 2.87 -11.62
N GLU A 81 6.02 2.95 -12.81
CA GLU A 81 6.52 3.71 -13.95
C GLU A 81 5.54 4.84 -14.27
N ILE A 82 6.05 6.06 -14.34
CA ILE A 82 5.29 7.29 -14.49
C ILE A 82 5.46 7.83 -15.91
N LYS A 83 4.35 8.30 -16.48
CA LYS A 83 4.33 9.12 -17.69
C LYS A 83 3.55 10.39 -17.46
N LEU A 84 4.07 11.53 -17.94
CA LEU A 84 3.36 12.81 -17.78
C LEU A 84 1.99 12.78 -18.45
N ASN A 85 1.90 12.10 -19.60
CA ASN A 85 0.76 12.09 -20.48
C ASN A 85 0.09 10.71 -20.51
N GLU A 86 -0.15 10.17 -21.70
CA GLU A 86 -0.80 8.88 -21.90
C GLU A 86 0.14 7.71 -21.59
N ILE A 87 -0.32 6.76 -20.75
CA ILE A 87 0.27 5.43 -20.64
C ILE A 87 -0.29 4.51 -21.75
N ASN A 88 0.60 3.78 -22.41
CA ASN A 88 0.32 2.96 -23.58
C ASN A 88 1.26 1.73 -23.65
N GLU A 89 1.23 0.99 -24.76
CA GLU A 89 2.05 -0.22 -24.93
C GLU A 89 3.57 0.05 -24.86
N LEU A 90 4.04 1.27 -25.19
CA LEU A 90 5.46 1.61 -25.05
C LEU A 90 5.86 1.75 -23.58
N SER A 91 5.05 2.46 -22.78
CA SER A 91 5.29 2.57 -21.33
C SER A 91 5.14 1.21 -20.65
N LEU A 92 4.19 0.37 -21.10
CA LEU A 92 4.09 -1.00 -20.61
C LEU A 92 5.38 -1.79 -20.87
N LYS A 93 5.89 -1.76 -22.11
CA LYS A 93 7.13 -2.45 -22.44
C LYS A 93 8.32 -1.95 -21.61
N GLN A 94 8.36 -0.66 -21.29
CA GLN A 94 9.38 -0.11 -20.40
C GLN A 94 9.29 -0.72 -19.00
N LEU A 95 8.09 -0.75 -18.41
CA LEU A 95 7.84 -1.38 -17.11
C LEU A 95 8.17 -2.89 -17.12
N GLU A 96 7.82 -3.61 -18.18
CA GLU A 96 8.17 -5.03 -18.36
C GLU A 96 9.69 -5.24 -18.34
N ASN A 97 10.45 -4.41 -19.05
CA ASN A 97 11.91 -4.47 -19.02
C ASN A 97 12.49 -4.21 -17.63
N TYR A 98 11.78 -3.47 -16.75
CA TYR A 98 12.22 -3.20 -15.38
C TYR A 98 11.96 -4.40 -14.51
N LEU A 99 10.78 -5.02 -14.69
CA LEU A 99 10.41 -6.27 -14.03
C LEU A 99 11.38 -7.40 -14.37
N ASP A 100 11.89 -7.49 -15.61
CA ASP A 100 12.89 -8.50 -16.00
C ASP A 100 14.17 -8.44 -15.15
N VAL A 101 14.58 -7.25 -14.72
CA VAL A 101 15.82 -7.02 -13.97
C VAL A 101 15.59 -6.64 -12.49
N ARG A 102 14.36 -6.78 -11.99
CA ARG A 102 13.94 -6.36 -10.64
C ARG A 102 14.77 -6.91 -9.49
N SER A 103 15.40 -8.07 -9.65
CA SER A 103 16.29 -8.65 -8.64
C SER A 103 17.48 -7.75 -8.29
N GLN A 104 17.86 -6.83 -9.18
CA GLN A 104 18.94 -5.85 -8.93
C GLN A 104 18.57 -4.82 -7.85
N ILE A 105 17.29 -4.61 -7.58
CA ILE A 105 16.82 -3.63 -6.57
C ILE A 105 17.40 -3.96 -5.19
N PHE A 106 17.53 -5.25 -4.87
CA PHE A 106 18.09 -5.71 -3.59
C PHE A 106 19.61 -5.57 -3.47
N GLN A 107 20.32 -5.17 -4.53
CA GLN A 107 21.77 -4.99 -4.48
C GLN A 107 22.17 -3.68 -3.77
N PHE A 108 21.26 -2.71 -3.73
CA PHE A 108 21.57 -1.36 -3.23
C PHE A 108 21.12 -1.16 -1.78
N HIS A 109 19.92 -1.61 -1.44
CA HIS A 109 19.38 -1.59 -0.09
C HIS A 109 18.47 -2.80 0.14
N ASN A 110 18.31 -3.17 1.41
CA ASN A 110 17.37 -4.20 1.77
C ASN A 110 15.95 -3.62 1.93
N TYR A 111 15.24 -3.50 0.80
CA TYR A 111 13.86 -3.02 0.74
C TYR A 111 12.83 -4.06 1.21
N TRP A 112 13.26 -5.30 1.50
CA TRP A 112 12.39 -6.37 1.92
C TRP A 112 12.93 -7.11 3.14
N ILE A 113 12.12 -7.17 4.18
CA ILE A 113 12.50 -7.62 5.52
C ILE A 113 11.56 -8.70 6.06
N GLU A 114 10.59 -9.13 5.26
CA GLU A 114 9.71 -10.24 5.61
C GLU A 114 10.44 -11.57 5.42
N GLU A 115 10.00 -12.60 6.12
CA GLU A 115 10.61 -13.93 6.08
C GLU A 115 10.44 -14.62 4.71
N THR A 116 9.36 -14.29 3.99
CA THR A 116 9.05 -14.82 2.66
C THR A 116 9.57 -13.90 1.57
N GLU A 117 9.86 -14.44 0.37
CA GLU A 117 10.22 -13.59 -0.77
C GLU A 117 9.03 -12.71 -1.22
N PRO A 118 9.28 -11.46 -1.64
CA PRO A 118 8.21 -10.59 -2.10
C PRO A 118 7.61 -11.10 -3.40
N LYS A 119 6.27 -11.10 -3.45
CA LYS A 119 5.56 -11.10 -4.73
C LYS A 119 5.72 -9.72 -5.37
N TRP A 120 5.47 -9.64 -6.67
CA TRP A 120 5.63 -8.39 -7.42
C TRP A 120 4.32 -7.91 -8.01
N VAL A 121 4.22 -6.61 -8.22
CA VAL A 121 3.19 -5.96 -9.04
C VAL A 121 3.85 -4.84 -9.86
N GLY A 122 3.40 -4.64 -11.10
CA GLY A 122 3.79 -3.50 -11.92
C GLY A 122 2.67 -2.47 -11.95
N LEU A 123 2.99 -1.18 -11.90
CA LEU A 123 2.01 -0.10 -12.01
C LEU A 123 2.47 0.95 -13.04
N LEU A 124 1.59 1.26 -13.99
CA LEU A 124 1.75 2.41 -14.87
C LEU A 124 0.90 3.58 -14.37
N VAL A 125 1.46 4.77 -14.28
CA VAL A 125 0.75 5.99 -13.87
C VAL A 125 0.85 7.05 -14.96
N GLY A 126 -0.27 7.67 -15.35
CA GLY A 126 -0.24 8.83 -16.24
C GLY A 126 -1.48 9.71 -16.16
N SER A 127 -1.60 10.71 -17.04
CA SER A 127 -2.79 11.58 -17.09
C SER A 127 -3.96 10.96 -17.87
N SER A 128 -3.66 10.02 -18.76
CA SER A 128 -4.61 9.27 -19.59
C SER A 128 -4.06 7.89 -19.91
N ILE A 129 -4.89 7.01 -20.47
CA ILE A 129 -4.52 5.64 -20.85
C ILE A 129 -5.05 5.35 -22.25
N SER A 130 -4.23 4.71 -23.09
CA SER A 130 -4.66 4.27 -24.41
C SER A 130 -5.74 3.19 -24.29
N ALA A 131 -6.72 3.17 -25.21
CA ALA A 131 -7.85 2.25 -25.13
C ALA A 131 -7.43 0.76 -25.08
N GLY A 132 -6.44 0.37 -25.89
CA GLY A 132 -5.93 -1.01 -25.93
C GLY A 132 -5.29 -1.42 -24.61
N LEU A 133 -4.45 -0.57 -24.03
CA LEU A 133 -3.84 -0.84 -22.73
C LEU A 133 -4.91 -0.89 -21.63
N GLN A 134 -5.87 0.03 -21.65
CA GLN A 134 -6.97 0.07 -20.68
C GLN A 134 -7.74 -1.25 -20.66
N GLU A 135 -8.13 -1.75 -21.83
CA GLU A 135 -8.83 -3.03 -21.95
C GLU A 135 -7.97 -4.18 -21.45
N LYS A 136 -6.70 -4.23 -21.88
CA LYS A 136 -5.72 -5.25 -21.48
C LYS A 136 -5.57 -5.34 -19.96
N LEU A 137 -5.33 -4.21 -19.29
CA LEU A 137 -5.14 -4.16 -17.83
C LEU A 137 -6.44 -4.45 -17.05
N SER A 138 -7.58 -3.94 -17.54
CA SER A 138 -8.90 -4.21 -16.93
C SER A 138 -9.29 -5.69 -16.99
N ASN A 139 -8.74 -6.44 -17.95
CA ASN A 139 -8.94 -7.88 -18.09
C ASN A 139 -7.97 -8.72 -17.25
N GLY A 140 -7.07 -8.08 -16.48
CA GLY A 140 -6.16 -8.75 -15.55
C GLY A 140 -4.87 -9.22 -16.21
N TYR A 141 -4.27 -8.34 -17.02
CA TYR A 141 -2.98 -8.62 -17.65
C TYR A 141 -1.90 -8.95 -16.61
N GLN A 142 -1.08 -9.93 -16.95
CA GLN A 142 0.09 -10.32 -16.18
C GLN A 142 1.29 -10.45 -17.11
N TYR A 143 2.46 -10.06 -16.61
CA TYR A 143 3.73 -10.23 -17.27
C TYR A 143 4.57 -11.25 -16.49
N LEU A 144 4.85 -12.43 -17.08
CA LEU A 144 5.57 -13.52 -16.39
C LEU A 144 4.94 -13.93 -15.04
N GLY A 145 3.60 -13.90 -14.96
CA GLY A 145 2.85 -14.17 -13.71
C GLY A 145 2.80 -13.00 -12.73
N ILE A 146 3.42 -11.87 -13.06
CA ILE A 146 3.38 -10.63 -12.26
C ILE A 146 2.16 -9.81 -12.68
N PRO A 147 1.22 -9.50 -11.77
CA PRO A 147 0.09 -8.61 -12.07
C PRO A 147 0.53 -7.21 -12.49
N ILE A 148 -0.14 -6.64 -13.50
CA ILE A 148 0.10 -5.27 -13.95
C ILE A 148 -1.17 -4.44 -13.80
N ALA A 149 -1.03 -3.27 -13.19
CA ALA A 149 -2.07 -2.27 -13.03
C ALA A 149 -1.76 -1.01 -13.85
N GLY A 150 -2.80 -0.28 -14.21
CA GLY A 150 -2.68 1.07 -14.78
C GLY A 150 -3.49 2.05 -13.95
N MET A 151 -3.04 3.29 -13.86
CA MET A 151 -3.71 4.34 -13.13
C MET A 151 -3.64 5.64 -13.89
N THR A 152 -4.77 6.33 -13.99
CA THR A 152 -4.78 7.73 -14.45
C THR A 152 -4.99 8.67 -13.29
N ILE A 153 -4.20 9.74 -13.21
CA ILE A 153 -4.31 10.77 -12.17
C ILE A 153 -4.61 12.12 -12.81
N LYS A 154 -5.68 12.76 -12.35
CA LYS A 154 -6.07 14.11 -12.75
C LYS A 154 -6.19 15.00 -11.53
N ARG A 155 -5.63 16.21 -11.63
CA ARG A 155 -5.62 17.19 -10.56
C ARG A 155 -6.44 18.41 -10.94
N PHE A 156 -7.11 18.95 -9.95
CA PHE A 156 -7.89 20.17 -10.05
C PHE A 156 -7.56 21.10 -8.89
N ARG A 157 -7.65 22.39 -9.12
CA ARG A 157 -7.43 23.43 -8.11
C ARG A 157 -8.70 24.25 -7.92
N SER A 158 -9.13 24.44 -6.68
CA SER A 158 -10.21 25.38 -6.35
C SER A 158 -9.72 26.83 -6.36
N GLU A 159 -10.65 27.78 -6.35
CA GLU A 159 -10.33 29.20 -6.16
C GLU A 159 -9.62 29.50 -4.83
N LYS A 160 -9.79 28.63 -3.82
CA LYS A 160 -9.10 28.71 -2.53
C LYS A 160 -7.74 28.03 -2.52
N ASN A 161 -7.23 27.61 -3.68
CA ASN A 161 -5.98 26.84 -3.85
C ASN A 161 -5.99 25.43 -3.24
N GLU A 162 -7.15 24.89 -2.90
CA GLU A 162 -7.26 23.48 -2.50
C GLU A 162 -7.04 22.58 -3.72
N ILE A 163 -6.32 21.47 -3.54
CA ILE A 163 -6.02 20.52 -4.59
C ILE A 163 -6.94 19.30 -4.45
N PHE A 164 -7.66 19.00 -5.52
CA PHE A 164 -8.49 17.81 -5.65
C PHE A 164 -7.84 16.85 -6.64
N VAL A 165 -7.86 15.55 -6.33
CA VAL A 165 -7.28 14.52 -7.17
C VAL A 165 -8.32 13.46 -7.48
N ILE A 166 -8.40 13.07 -8.74
CA ILE A 166 -9.18 11.93 -9.19
C ILE A 166 -8.17 10.91 -9.73
N SER A 167 -8.20 9.70 -9.17
CA SER A 167 -7.46 8.55 -9.70
C SER A 167 -8.41 7.46 -10.18
N ASP A 168 -8.19 6.97 -11.40
CA ASP A 168 -8.89 5.82 -11.95
C ASP A 168 -7.92 4.66 -12.10
N THR A 169 -8.20 3.53 -11.44
CA THR A 169 -7.37 2.33 -11.49
C THR A 169 -7.95 1.29 -12.43
N PHE A 170 -7.11 0.78 -13.33
CA PHE A 170 -7.39 -0.27 -14.31
C PHE A 170 -6.61 -1.51 -13.90
N PHE A 171 -7.25 -2.36 -13.11
CA PHE A 171 -6.60 -3.51 -12.52
C PHE A 171 -7.62 -4.61 -12.24
N LYS A 172 -7.23 -5.86 -12.49
CA LYS A 172 -7.99 -7.03 -12.09
C LYS A 172 -7.04 -8.10 -11.57
N PHE A 173 -7.18 -8.40 -10.29
CA PHE A 173 -6.41 -9.44 -9.63
C PHE A 173 -7.32 -10.62 -9.26
N SER A 174 -6.85 -11.84 -9.53
CA SER A 174 -7.56 -13.05 -9.14
C SER A 174 -7.08 -13.50 -7.77
N TYR A 175 -7.87 -13.18 -6.75
CA TYR A 175 -7.68 -13.69 -5.40
C TYR A 175 -8.01 -15.18 -5.35
N SER A 176 -7.19 -15.97 -4.66
CA SER A 176 -7.53 -17.37 -4.41
C SER A 176 -8.66 -17.44 -3.36
N SER A 177 -9.53 -18.45 -3.41
CA SER A 177 -10.68 -18.58 -2.47
C SER A 177 -10.31 -18.84 -1.00
N LYS A 178 -9.01 -18.85 -0.67
CA LYS A 178 -8.46 -18.91 0.68
C LYS A 178 -7.48 -17.75 0.93
N ASP A 179 -7.60 -16.67 0.18
CA ASP A 179 -6.84 -15.46 0.48
C ASP A 179 -7.36 -14.89 1.79
N TYR A 180 -6.47 -14.77 2.76
CA TYR A 180 -6.67 -14.00 3.98
C TYR A 180 -6.65 -12.49 3.65
N SER A 181 -7.30 -12.09 2.56
CA SER A 181 -7.31 -10.73 2.03
C SER A 181 -8.32 -9.87 2.77
N LYS A 182 -9.44 -10.46 3.22
CA LYS A 182 -10.53 -9.74 3.87
C LYS A 182 -11.11 -10.46 5.09
N PHE A 183 -11.43 -9.66 6.10
CA PHE A 183 -11.97 -10.11 7.37
C PHE A 183 -13.17 -9.28 7.77
N ILE A 184 -14.17 -9.92 8.34
CA ILE A 184 -15.29 -9.24 8.98
C ILE A 184 -15.07 -9.25 10.49
N PHE A 185 -15.08 -8.06 11.09
CA PHE A 185 -14.98 -7.87 12.53
C PHE A 185 -15.96 -6.78 12.96
N GLN A 186 -16.86 -7.08 13.90
CA GLN A 186 -17.90 -6.15 14.38
C GLN A 186 -18.72 -5.47 13.26
N GLY A 187 -18.98 -6.20 12.17
CA GLY A 187 -19.70 -5.68 11.00
C GLY A 187 -18.87 -4.80 10.04
N GLY A 188 -17.62 -4.50 10.39
CA GLY A 188 -16.65 -3.83 9.51
C GLY A 188 -15.84 -4.83 8.67
N GLU A 189 -15.45 -4.42 7.47
CA GLU A 189 -14.61 -5.19 6.56
C GLU A 189 -13.18 -4.62 6.57
N TYR A 190 -12.20 -5.49 6.82
CA TYR A 190 -10.81 -5.10 7.03
C TYR A 190 -9.84 -5.97 6.24
N ASN A 191 -8.72 -5.38 5.82
CA ASN A 191 -7.53 -6.12 5.41
C ASN A 191 -6.77 -6.62 6.67
N LYS A 192 -5.60 -7.27 6.49
CA LYS A 192 -4.83 -7.87 7.59
C LYS A 192 -4.40 -6.85 8.66
N GLY A 193 -3.70 -5.78 8.27
CA GLY A 193 -3.19 -4.76 9.21
C GLY A 193 -4.33 -4.01 9.90
N ARG A 194 -5.37 -3.62 9.15
CA ARG A 194 -6.53 -2.93 9.71
C ARG A 194 -7.38 -3.82 10.62
N LEU A 195 -7.47 -5.12 10.35
CA LEU A 195 -8.11 -6.06 11.25
C LEU A 195 -7.39 -6.05 12.60
N VAL A 196 -6.06 -6.18 12.59
CA VAL A 196 -5.25 -6.18 13.81
C VAL A 196 -5.45 -4.89 14.57
N HIS A 197 -5.37 -3.76 13.89
CA HIS A 197 -5.60 -2.46 14.48
C HIS A 197 -6.99 -2.36 15.13
N ALA A 198 -8.05 -2.75 14.41
CA ALA A 198 -9.42 -2.73 14.91
C ALA A 198 -9.61 -3.64 16.14
N VAL A 199 -9.08 -4.86 16.10
CA VAL A 199 -9.18 -5.83 17.21
C VAL A 199 -8.45 -5.33 18.45
N ILE A 200 -7.20 -4.84 18.31
CA ILE A 200 -6.42 -4.30 19.44
C ILE A 200 -7.13 -3.07 20.01
N LYS A 201 -7.61 -2.16 19.17
CA LYS A 201 -8.35 -0.98 19.60
C LYS A 201 -9.60 -1.37 20.40
N SER A 202 -10.42 -2.29 19.88
CA SER A 202 -11.60 -2.78 20.60
C SER A 202 -11.25 -3.54 21.90
N HIS A 203 -10.08 -4.18 21.97
CA HIS A 203 -9.60 -4.84 23.19
C HIS A 203 -9.20 -3.86 24.28
N VAL A 204 -8.55 -2.75 23.90
CA VAL A 204 -8.26 -1.64 24.83
C VAL A 204 -9.54 -0.92 25.24
N GLU A 205 -10.45 -0.64 24.32
CA GLU A 205 -11.74 0.01 24.63
C GLU A 205 -12.60 -0.83 25.59
N ARG A 206 -12.52 -2.17 25.49
CA ARG A 206 -13.19 -3.08 26.44
C ARG A 206 -12.53 -3.10 27.82
N ASN A 207 -11.24 -2.74 27.91
CA ASN A 207 -10.44 -2.79 29.13
C ASN A 207 -9.71 -1.44 29.33
N PRO A 208 -10.41 -0.37 29.78
CA PRO A 208 -9.84 0.98 29.80
C PRO A 208 -8.58 1.17 30.68
N ASP A 209 -8.41 0.32 31.69
CA ASP A 209 -7.26 0.34 32.60
C ASP A 209 -6.09 -0.55 32.12
N LEU A 210 -6.17 -1.11 30.91
CA LEU A 210 -5.14 -2.00 30.38
C LEU A 210 -3.80 -1.26 30.20
N THR A 211 -2.75 -1.81 30.80
CA THR A 211 -1.39 -1.29 30.68
C THR A 211 -0.65 -1.91 29.48
N TYR A 212 0.44 -1.27 29.04
CA TYR A 212 1.30 -1.80 27.97
C TYR A 212 1.77 -3.24 28.26
N SER A 213 2.17 -3.50 29.51
CA SER A 213 2.70 -4.81 29.92
C SER A 213 1.65 -5.90 29.89
N GLU A 214 0.41 -5.59 30.28
CA GLU A 214 -0.70 -6.53 30.22
C GLU A 214 -1.10 -6.82 28.78
N LEU A 215 -1.18 -5.79 27.93
CA LEU A 215 -1.47 -5.99 26.52
C LEU A 215 -0.37 -6.81 25.82
N LYS A 216 0.91 -6.66 26.18
CA LYS A 216 2.01 -7.49 25.65
C LYS A 216 1.91 -8.95 26.09
N ARG A 217 1.36 -9.22 27.28
CA ARG A 217 1.07 -10.58 27.73
C ARG A 217 -0.07 -11.19 26.93
N ASP A 218 -1.09 -10.40 26.62
CA ASP A 218 -2.27 -10.85 25.90
C ASP A 218 -1.99 -11.04 24.40
N TYR A 219 -1.17 -10.17 23.82
CA TYR A 219 -0.73 -10.20 22.42
C TYR A 219 0.81 -10.12 22.33
N PRO A 220 1.52 -11.24 22.62
CA PRO A 220 2.97 -11.28 22.60
C PRO A 220 3.55 -11.12 21.19
N ASP A 221 4.79 -10.61 21.12
CA ASP A 221 5.45 -10.29 19.86
C ASP A 221 5.65 -11.48 18.93
N SER A 222 5.79 -12.67 19.51
CA SER A 222 5.91 -13.92 18.76
C SER A 222 4.72 -14.21 17.81
N ILE A 223 3.57 -13.56 17.99
CA ILE A 223 2.43 -13.68 17.06
C ILE A 223 2.76 -13.09 15.70
N GLN A 224 3.45 -11.95 15.68
CA GLN A 224 3.83 -11.28 14.45
C GLN A 224 5.26 -11.66 14.04
N GLY A 225 6.17 -11.75 15.02
CA GLY A 225 7.60 -11.96 14.84
C GLY A 225 8.42 -10.73 15.27
N SER A 226 9.30 -10.28 14.38
CA SER A 226 10.35 -9.29 14.68
C SER A 226 9.83 -7.86 14.95
N PHE A 227 8.64 -7.50 14.46
CA PHE A 227 8.04 -6.17 14.70
C PHE A 227 7.03 -6.16 15.83
N GLY A 228 6.61 -7.35 16.29
CA GLY A 228 5.57 -7.48 17.28
C GLY A 228 4.18 -7.09 16.76
N VAL A 229 3.16 -7.31 17.58
CA VAL A 229 1.77 -6.94 17.23
C VAL A 229 1.59 -5.42 17.28
N PHE A 230 2.28 -4.78 18.23
CA PHE A 230 2.33 -3.34 18.45
C PHE A 230 3.61 -2.97 19.19
N ASP A 231 3.98 -1.69 19.13
CA ASP A 231 5.06 -1.11 19.92
C ASP A 231 4.66 0.28 20.44
N LEU A 232 5.48 0.88 21.30
CA LEU A 232 5.32 2.27 21.73
C LEU A 232 5.37 3.18 20.49
N THR A 233 4.47 4.16 20.42
CA THR A 233 4.42 5.09 19.29
C THR A 233 5.76 5.82 19.09
N ALA A 234 6.45 6.20 20.17
CA ALA A 234 7.76 6.83 20.09
C ALA A 234 8.84 5.93 19.42
N ASN A 235 8.78 4.61 19.66
CA ASN A 235 9.68 3.66 19.00
C ASN A 235 9.33 3.54 17.51
N ALA A 236 8.04 3.46 17.19
CA ALA A 236 7.56 3.40 15.80
C ALA A 236 7.94 4.66 15.00
N GLU A 237 7.80 5.85 15.58
CA GLU A 237 8.25 7.12 15.00
C GLU A 237 9.78 7.14 14.81
N ASN A 238 10.54 6.60 15.78
CA ASN A 238 11.99 6.50 15.66
C ASN A 238 12.39 5.60 14.47
N ILE A 239 11.75 4.44 14.31
CA ILE A 239 11.96 3.54 13.18
C ILE A 239 11.66 4.28 11.87
N PHE A 240 10.52 4.97 11.78
CA PHE A 240 10.16 5.74 10.60
C PHE A 240 11.19 6.84 10.31
N SER A 241 11.65 7.59 11.32
CA SER A 241 12.64 8.65 11.14
C SER A 241 14.01 8.16 10.67
N ARG A 242 14.40 6.94 11.06
CA ARG A 242 15.71 6.36 10.72
C ARG A 242 15.72 5.70 9.35
N TRP A 243 14.64 5.01 9.01
CA TRP A 243 14.59 4.12 7.85
C TRP A 243 13.66 4.62 6.75
N GLY A 244 12.85 5.66 7.02
CA GLY A 244 11.82 6.15 6.10
C GLY A 244 10.60 5.23 5.98
N HIS A 245 10.58 4.10 6.70
CA HIS A 245 9.58 3.05 6.49
C HIS A 245 8.50 2.97 7.58
N LYS A 246 7.23 3.03 7.19
CA LYS A 246 6.05 3.00 8.08
C LYS A 246 5.65 1.56 8.42
N ARG A 247 6.35 0.98 9.39
CA ARG A 247 6.06 -0.38 9.88
C ARG A 247 4.89 -0.46 10.87
N HIS A 248 4.40 0.69 11.33
CA HIS A 248 3.29 0.80 12.27
C HIS A 248 2.38 1.97 11.87
N TYR A 249 1.13 1.94 12.32
CA TYR A 249 0.24 3.10 12.18
C TYR A 249 0.61 4.19 13.18
N ILE A 250 1.18 5.28 12.67
CA ILE A 250 1.73 6.39 13.47
C ILE A 250 0.99 7.72 13.26
N LYS A 251 -0.07 7.75 12.44
CA LYS A 251 -0.90 8.96 12.31
C LYS A 251 -1.65 9.21 13.62
N GLU A 252 -1.90 10.47 13.94
CA GLU A 252 -2.51 10.88 15.23
C GLU A 252 -3.88 10.22 15.46
N GLU A 253 -4.65 10.02 14.41
CA GLU A 253 -5.96 9.34 14.45
C GLU A 253 -5.88 7.81 14.55
N GLU A 254 -4.69 7.22 14.35
CA GLU A 254 -4.44 5.78 14.32
C GLU A 254 -3.70 5.27 15.57
N VAL A 255 -3.14 6.13 16.41
CA VAL A 255 -2.48 5.68 17.65
C VAL A 255 -3.51 5.28 18.70
N ILE A 256 -3.18 4.28 19.52
CA ILE A 256 -4.07 3.76 20.57
C ILE A 256 -3.51 4.17 21.93
N LYS A 257 -4.35 4.79 22.76
CA LYS A 257 -3.98 5.23 24.12
C LYS A 257 -4.34 4.13 25.12
N LEU A 258 -3.33 3.68 25.87
CA LEU A 258 -3.46 2.80 27.03
C LEU A 258 -3.51 3.64 28.31
N GLN A 259 -3.66 2.98 29.45
CA GLN A 259 -3.64 3.66 30.75
C GLN A 259 -2.31 4.39 31.03
N ASP A 260 -1.19 3.79 30.60
CA ASP A 260 0.17 4.22 30.93
C ASP A 260 1.00 4.69 29.72
N GLN A 261 0.62 4.32 28.50
CA GLN A 261 1.41 4.54 27.29
C GLN A 261 0.54 4.82 26.06
N THR A 262 1.16 5.28 24.98
CA THR A 262 0.54 5.32 23.63
C THR A 262 1.26 4.35 22.72
N ILE A 263 0.48 3.54 21.99
CA ILE A 263 0.99 2.47 21.14
C ILE A 263 0.55 2.64 19.69
N SER A 264 1.33 2.02 18.80
CA SER A 264 1.07 1.92 17.37
C SER A 264 1.08 0.45 16.97
N THR A 265 0.04 -0.02 16.28
CA THR A 265 -0.06 -1.41 15.82
C THR A 265 0.74 -1.62 14.54
N CYS A 266 1.33 -2.80 14.39
CA CYS A 266 2.15 -3.16 13.23
C CYS A 266 1.28 -3.26 11.96
N THR A 267 1.80 -2.77 10.83
CA THR A 267 1.17 -2.87 9.50
C THR A 267 1.59 -4.12 8.73
N GLN A 268 2.64 -4.81 9.19
CA GLN A 268 3.29 -5.90 8.45
C GLN A 268 2.69 -7.26 8.80
N TRP A 269 1.69 -7.66 8.02
CA TRP A 269 0.99 -8.93 8.19
C TRP A 269 0.94 -9.70 6.88
N ASN A 270 1.32 -10.98 6.96
CA ASN A 270 1.29 -11.93 5.87
C ASN A 270 0.22 -13.02 6.15
N PRO A 271 -0.09 -13.91 5.20
CA PRO A 271 -1.10 -14.95 5.40
C PRO A 271 -0.80 -15.98 6.49
N GLU A 272 0.45 -16.07 6.96
CA GLU A 272 0.86 -17.01 8.01
C GLU A 272 0.64 -16.39 9.39
N ASN A 273 1.28 -15.25 9.68
CA ASN A 273 1.20 -14.62 11.00
C ASN A 273 -0.20 -14.04 11.33
N ILE A 274 -0.99 -13.66 10.32
CA ILE A 274 -2.37 -13.19 10.55
C ILE A 274 -3.27 -14.31 11.10
N LYS A 275 -3.00 -15.59 10.77
CA LYS A 275 -3.75 -16.72 11.31
C LYS A 275 -3.50 -16.85 12.81
N ASP A 276 -2.26 -16.68 13.23
CA ASP A 276 -1.87 -16.75 14.64
C ASP A 276 -2.51 -15.62 15.44
N PHE A 277 -2.54 -14.41 14.88
CA PHE A 277 -3.26 -13.29 15.48
C PHE A 277 -4.76 -13.59 15.65
N ILE A 278 -5.44 -14.10 14.61
CA ILE A 278 -6.86 -14.44 14.68
C ILE A 278 -7.12 -15.52 15.73
N ASN A 279 -6.26 -16.54 15.79
CA ASN A 279 -6.35 -17.59 16.80
C ASN A 279 -6.19 -17.03 18.22
N GLN A 280 -5.28 -16.08 18.41
CA GLN A 280 -5.12 -15.40 19.69
C GLN A 280 -6.35 -14.54 20.03
N ALA A 281 -6.83 -13.73 19.11
CA ALA A 281 -8.01 -12.87 19.31
C ALA A 281 -9.25 -13.69 19.70
N LYS A 282 -9.44 -14.86 19.10
CA LYS A 282 -10.52 -15.80 19.46
C LYS A 282 -10.46 -16.27 20.91
N LYS A 283 -9.27 -16.42 21.51
CA LYS A 283 -9.13 -16.77 22.94
C LYS A 283 -9.67 -15.68 23.86
N PHE A 284 -9.68 -14.42 23.41
CA PHE A 284 -10.28 -13.28 24.11
C PHE A 284 -11.76 -13.03 23.71
N GLY A 285 -12.38 -14.00 23.04
CA GLY A 285 -13.80 -13.94 22.67
C GLY A 285 -14.12 -13.05 21.47
N TRP A 286 -13.12 -12.68 20.66
CA TRP A 286 -13.37 -11.95 19.42
C TRP A 286 -13.82 -12.90 18.31
N MET A 287 -14.93 -12.54 17.65
CA MET A 287 -15.41 -13.24 16.47
C MET A 287 -14.89 -12.53 15.22
N ILE A 288 -14.12 -13.26 14.42
CA ILE A 288 -13.53 -12.78 13.17
C ILE A 288 -13.88 -13.80 12.09
N GLU A 289 -14.54 -13.33 11.04
CA GLU A 289 -14.91 -14.14 9.88
C GLU A 289 -13.96 -13.85 8.72
N ILE A 290 -13.59 -14.88 7.97
CA ILE A 290 -12.78 -14.77 6.75
C ILE A 290 -13.75 -14.70 5.58
N LYS A 291 -13.56 -13.72 4.69
CA LYS A 291 -14.41 -13.49 3.52
C LYS A 291 -13.81 -14.08 2.25
#